data_AF-A0A562Y916-F1
#
_entry.id   AF-A0A562Y916-F1
#
_cell.length_a   1.000
_cell.length_b   1.000
_cell.length_c   1.000
_cell.angle_alpha   90.00
_cell.angle_beta   90.00
_cell.angle_gamma   90.00
#
_symmetry.space_group_name_H-M   'P 1'
#
loop_
_entity.id
_entity.type
_entity.pdbx_description
1 polymer ?
#
loop_
_entity_poly.entity_id
_entity_poly.type
_entity_poly.pdbx_seq_one_letter_code
_entity_poly.pdbx_strand_id
1 'polypeptide(L)'
;MRIMEDCKKLYKIRTEALEKARQNHDYKERIRIYEEQTIYNPPDNNNPPEILKKLRSAYKGNTIEYLNDLYFEILEKIQKADKENNISELLLNCQISIGLIEPLICYNYKHYNSFNIKSIPAIYKGLIYFSVNGIKSQLKNIADIVDFFDELKFYKSDVEEAFERAKLSSNIYNTIKIKGNFQQSKLKKELDFDNGRFISSTVGYMIKVDKLEKCKIEKTTFLKIK
;
A
#
# COMPACT_ATOMS: atom_id res chain seq x y z
N MET A 1 -8.14 19.65 5.19
CA MET A 1 -7.97 20.61 6.30
C MET A 1 -8.91 20.32 7.48
N ARG A 2 -10.24 20.18 7.29
CA ARG A 2 -11.20 19.83 8.37
C ARG A 2 -10.83 18.60 9.22
N ILE A 3 -10.40 17.50 8.58
CA ILE A 3 -10.05 16.24 9.29
C ILE A 3 -8.87 16.44 10.26
N MET A 4 -7.85 17.21 9.87
CA MET A 4 -6.71 17.57 10.73
C MET A 4 -7.12 18.48 11.90
N GLU A 5 -8.13 19.33 11.69
CA GLU A 5 -8.73 20.17 12.72
C GLU A 5 -9.53 19.33 13.72
N ASP A 6 -10.23 18.31 13.24
CA ASP A 6 -11.07 17.42 14.04
C ASP A 6 -10.24 16.45 14.89
N CYS A 7 -9.09 15.98 14.38
CA CYS A 7 -8.11 15.24 15.18
C CYS A 7 -7.50 16.10 16.31
N LYS A 8 -7.17 17.37 16.02
CA LYS A 8 -6.68 18.31 17.04
C LYS A 8 -7.73 18.62 18.10
N LYS A 9 -9.00 18.74 17.71
CA LYS A 9 -10.13 18.91 18.65
C LYS A 9 -10.33 17.67 19.52
N LEU A 10 -10.30 16.47 18.94
CA LEU A 10 -10.40 15.21 19.67
C LEU A 10 -9.26 15.06 20.68
N TYR A 11 -8.02 15.40 20.29
CA TYR A 11 -6.88 15.42 21.20
C TYR A 11 -7.11 16.37 22.39
N LYS A 12 -7.58 17.59 22.13
CA LYS A 12 -7.87 18.58 23.18
C LYS A 12 -8.98 18.12 24.12
N ILE A 13 -10.11 17.66 23.58
CA ILE A 13 -11.25 17.12 24.37
C ILE A 13 -10.81 15.98 25.28
N ARG A 14 -9.92 15.10 24.79
CA ARG A 14 -9.41 13.95 25.55
C ARG A 14 -8.36 14.33 26.61
N THR A 15 -7.58 15.38 26.37
CA THR A 15 -6.62 15.92 27.36
C THR A 15 -7.37 16.57 28.53
N GLU A 16 -8.43 17.31 28.22
CA GLU A 16 -9.34 17.89 29.22
C GLU A 16 -10.07 16.81 30.02
N ALA A 17 -10.47 15.70 29.38
CA ALA A 17 -11.07 14.54 30.06
C ALA A 17 -10.08 13.86 31.03
N LEU A 18 -8.80 13.75 30.66
CA LEU A 18 -7.75 13.19 31.52
C LEU A 18 -7.48 14.07 32.75
N GLU A 19 -7.45 15.40 32.60
CA GLU A 19 -7.30 16.32 33.74
C GLU A 19 -8.49 16.23 34.71
N LYS A 20 -9.72 16.18 34.19
CA LYS A 20 -10.91 15.95 35.02
C LYS A 20 -10.87 14.62 35.76
N ALA A 21 -10.47 13.53 35.10
CA ALA A 21 -10.35 12.23 35.75
C ALA A 21 -9.27 12.21 36.84
N ARG A 22 -8.18 12.98 36.68
CA ARG A 22 -7.14 13.17 37.73
C ARG A 22 -7.69 13.93 38.94
N GLN A 23 -8.44 15.01 38.72
CA GLN A 23 -9.06 15.78 39.80
C GLN A 23 -10.11 14.97 40.57
N ASN A 24 -10.83 14.08 39.87
CA ASN A 24 -11.90 13.27 40.46
C ASN A 24 -11.41 11.94 41.07
N HIS A 25 -10.10 11.65 41.05
CA HIS A 25 -9.55 10.36 41.46
C HIS A 25 -10.21 9.15 40.77
N ASP A 26 -10.68 9.32 39.53
CA ASP A 26 -11.31 8.24 38.76
C ASP A 26 -10.26 7.38 38.07
N TYR A 27 -9.78 6.39 38.79
CA TYR A 27 -8.72 5.47 38.33
C TYR A 27 -9.16 4.62 37.14
N LYS A 28 -10.46 4.32 36.98
CA LYS A 28 -10.99 3.50 35.90
C LYS A 28 -11.00 4.26 34.58
N GLU A 29 -11.43 5.53 34.61
CA GLU A 29 -11.38 6.41 33.44
C GLU A 29 -9.94 6.77 33.06
N ARG A 30 -9.05 6.93 34.05
CA ARG A 30 -7.61 7.09 33.79
C ARG A 30 -7.02 5.88 33.08
N ILE A 31 -7.28 4.66 33.56
CA ILE A 31 -6.79 3.43 32.90
C ILE A 31 -7.34 3.34 31.48
N ARG A 32 -8.62 3.63 31.23
CA ARG A 32 -9.20 3.69 29.87
C ARG A 32 -8.45 4.67 28.96
N ILE A 33 -8.18 5.90 29.43
CA ILE A 33 -7.49 6.92 28.63
C ILE A 33 -6.00 6.60 28.44
N TYR A 34 -5.33 5.99 29.43
CA TYR A 34 -3.93 5.54 29.32
C TYR A 34 -3.80 4.31 28.40
N GLU A 35 -4.76 3.39 28.44
CA GLU A 35 -4.87 2.26 27.51
C GLU A 35 -5.26 2.72 26.10
N GLU A 36 -5.92 3.86 25.93
CA GLU A 36 -6.15 4.51 24.62
C GLU A 36 -4.95 5.37 24.12
N GLN A 37 -3.88 5.50 24.91
CA GLN A 37 -2.71 6.34 24.60
C GLN A 37 -1.40 5.57 24.75
N THR A 38 -1.34 4.36 24.20
CA THR A 38 -0.06 3.65 24.17
C THR A 38 0.82 4.29 23.11
N ILE A 39 1.90 4.94 23.55
CA ILE A 39 2.94 5.43 22.66
C ILE A 39 3.38 4.26 21.79
N TYR A 40 3.44 4.51 20.47
CA TYR A 40 3.93 3.54 19.53
C TYR A 40 5.40 3.23 19.82
N ASN A 41 5.61 2.04 20.36
CA ASN A 41 6.92 1.45 20.58
C ASN A 41 7.02 0.21 19.67
N PRO A 42 7.77 0.30 18.57
CA PRO A 42 7.91 -0.85 17.68
C PRO A 42 8.63 -2.00 18.41
N PRO A 43 8.41 -3.26 17.99
CA PRO A 43 9.11 -4.40 18.57
C PRO A 43 10.64 -4.25 18.44
N ASP A 44 11.34 -4.58 19.52
CA ASP A 44 12.80 -4.68 19.57
C ASP A 44 13.26 -5.90 18.75
N ASN A 45 13.41 -5.67 17.44
CA ASN A 45 13.99 -6.63 16.51
C ASN A 45 15.40 -6.19 16.13
N ASN A 46 16.35 -7.12 16.13
CA ASN A 46 17.78 -6.82 16.01
C ASN A 46 18.22 -6.23 14.65
N ASN A 47 17.36 -6.19 13.62
CA ASN A 47 17.69 -5.54 12.35
C ASN A 47 16.45 -5.30 11.46
N PRO A 48 15.63 -4.26 11.70
CA PRO A 48 14.51 -3.95 10.80
C PRO A 48 15.03 -3.48 9.42
N PRO A 49 14.33 -3.77 8.31
CA PRO A 49 14.67 -3.21 7.01
C PRO A 49 14.70 -1.68 7.03
N GLU A 50 15.48 -1.08 6.12
CA GLU A 50 15.71 0.37 6.07
C GLU A 50 14.42 1.19 5.94
N ILE A 51 13.42 0.64 5.23
CA ILE A 51 12.11 1.28 5.14
C ILE A 51 11.43 1.37 6.51
N LEU A 52 11.46 0.30 7.31
CA LEU A 52 10.87 0.33 8.66
C LEU A 52 11.63 1.26 9.60
N LYS A 53 12.96 1.34 9.51
CA LYS A 53 13.74 2.33 10.29
C LYS A 53 13.27 3.76 10.03
N LYS A 54 13.07 4.11 8.75
CA LYS A 54 12.56 5.44 8.35
C LYS A 54 11.14 5.68 8.86
N LEU A 55 10.26 4.68 8.73
CA LEU A 55 8.86 4.77 9.16
C LEU A 55 8.73 4.90 10.67
N ARG A 56 9.44 4.06 11.44
CA ARG A 56 9.48 4.14 12.91
C ARG A 56 9.95 5.50 13.39
N SER A 57 10.96 6.08 12.74
CA SER A 57 11.42 7.44 13.02
C SER A 57 10.34 8.49 12.73
N ALA A 58 9.66 8.40 11.58
CA ALA A 58 8.61 9.32 11.19
C ALA A 58 7.38 9.30 12.11
N TYR A 59 7.08 8.15 12.72
CA TYR A 59 5.93 7.99 13.60
C TYR A 59 6.27 8.06 15.10
N LYS A 60 7.53 8.31 15.46
CA LYS A 60 7.98 8.38 16.86
C LYS A 60 7.14 9.38 17.66
N GLY A 61 6.66 8.93 18.82
CA GLY A 61 5.88 9.76 19.75
C GLY A 61 4.38 9.83 19.44
N ASN A 62 3.91 9.28 18.32
CA ASN A 62 2.48 9.08 18.09
C ASN A 62 1.97 7.88 18.89
N THR A 63 0.66 7.83 19.13
CA THR A 63 0.01 6.66 19.75
C THR A 63 -0.34 5.61 18.69
N ILE A 64 -0.41 4.35 19.09
CA ILE A 64 -0.81 3.27 18.17
C ILE A 64 -2.25 3.44 17.68
N GLU A 65 -3.13 4.03 18.50
CA GLU A 65 -4.53 4.29 18.19
C GLU A 65 -4.63 5.31 17.06
N TYR A 66 -3.88 6.41 17.15
CA TYR A 66 -3.82 7.41 16.10
C TYR A 66 -3.30 6.83 14.78
N LEU A 67 -2.25 6.02 14.83
CA LEU A 67 -1.67 5.41 13.64
C LEU A 67 -2.60 4.36 13.01
N ASN A 68 -3.38 3.64 13.82
CA ASN A 68 -4.43 2.74 13.35
C ASN A 68 -5.57 3.51 12.67
N ASP A 69 -6.07 4.59 13.28
CA ASP A 69 -7.11 5.42 12.68
C ASP A 69 -6.63 6.02 11.35
N LEU A 70 -5.39 6.52 11.33
CA LEU A 70 -4.74 7.03 10.12
C LEU A 70 -4.64 5.95 9.02
N TYR A 71 -4.42 4.67 9.37
CA TYR A 71 -4.41 3.59 8.38
C TYR A 71 -5.77 3.50 7.66
N PHE A 72 -6.88 3.54 8.41
CA PHE A 72 -8.21 3.47 7.82
C PHE A 72 -8.57 4.72 6.99
N GLU A 73 -8.15 5.91 7.43
CA GLU A 73 -8.29 7.13 6.61
C GLU A 73 -7.55 7.02 5.27
N ILE A 74 -6.33 6.49 5.27
CA ILE A 74 -5.55 6.30 4.05
C ILE A 74 -6.16 5.18 3.19
N LEU A 75 -6.71 4.12 3.79
CA LEU A 75 -7.42 3.07 3.08
C LEU A 75 -8.61 3.63 2.28
N GLU A 76 -9.40 4.52 2.88
CA GLU A 76 -10.50 5.20 2.18
C GLU A 76 -10.00 6.00 0.97
N LYS A 77 -8.85 6.70 1.10
CA LYS A 77 -8.24 7.42 -0.01
C LYS A 77 -7.76 6.50 -1.13
N ILE A 78 -7.15 5.35 -0.79
CA ILE A 78 -6.77 4.33 -1.79
C ILE A 78 -8.01 3.86 -2.55
N GLN A 79 -9.09 3.54 -1.84
CA GLN A 79 -10.33 3.06 -2.44
C GLN A 79 -10.98 4.12 -3.35
N LYS A 80 -10.97 5.38 -2.92
CA LYS A 80 -11.47 6.50 -3.72
C LYS A 80 -10.63 6.69 -4.99
N ALA A 81 -9.30 6.74 -4.85
CA ALA A 81 -8.39 6.92 -5.98
C ALA A 81 -8.48 5.75 -6.99
N ASP A 82 -8.67 4.52 -6.54
CA ASP A 82 -8.88 3.36 -7.42
C ASP A 82 -10.19 3.46 -8.20
N LYS A 83 -11.28 3.92 -7.56
CA LYS A 83 -12.57 4.16 -8.22
C LYS A 83 -12.49 5.27 -9.26
N GLU A 84 -11.74 6.34 -8.96
CA GLU A 84 -11.55 7.50 -9.84
C GLU A 84 -10.47 7.27 -10.91
N ASN A 85 -9.80 6.10 -10.91
CA ASN A 85 -8.63 5.80 -11.73
C ASN A 85 -7.51 6.87 -11.60
N ASN A 86 -7.40 7.51 -10.43
CA ASN A 86 -6.33 8.44 -10.12
C ASN A 86 -5.11 7.68 -9.60
N ILE A 87 -4.33 7.14 -10.53
CA ILE A 87 -3.19 6.25 -10.23
C ILE A 87 -2.12 6.95 -9.39
N SER A 88 -1.85 8.24 -9.64
CA SER A 88 -0.86 9.00 -8.89
C SER A 88 -1.23 9.12 -7.41
N GLU A 89 -2.48 9.49 -7.11
CA GLU A 89 -3.00 9.57 -5.75
C GLU A 89 -3.06 8.18 -5.10
N LEU A 90 -3.44 7.15 -5.86
CA LEU A 90 -3.44 5.77 -5.38
C LEU A 90 -2.04 5.35 -4.92
N LEU A 91 -1.02 5.54 -5.75
CA LEU A 91 0.35 5.14 -5.43
C LEU A 91 0.92 5.90 -4.23
N LEU A 92 0.63 7.20 -4.13
CA LEU A 92 1.00 8.01 -2.97
C LEU A 92 0.38 7.44 -1.68
N ASN A 93 -0.92 7.19 -1.69
CA ASN A 93 -1.61 6.65 -0.51
C ASN A 93 -1.20 5.20 -0.21
N CYS A 94 -0.88 4.37 -1.21
CA CYS A 94 -0.28 3.06 -0.98
C CYS A 94 1.07 3.18 -0.25
N GLN A 95 1.94 4.10 -0.67
CA GLN A 95 3.22 4.32 0.00
C GLN A 95 3.05 4.76 1.46
N ILE A 96 2.08 5.64 1.74
CA ILE A 96 1.78 6.05 3.12
C ILE A 96 1.22 4.88 3.93
N SER A 97 0.27 4.13 3.37
CA SER A 97 -0.38 2.99 4.06
C SER A 97 0.61 1.86 4.37
N ILE A 98 1.59 1.61 3.50
CA ILE A 98 2.70 0.69 3.78
C ILE A 98 3.42 1.07 5.09
N GLY A 99 3.55 2.37 5.34
CA GLY A 99 4.11 2.91 6.58
C GLY A 99 3.36 2.54 7.85
N LEU A 100 2.05 2.30 7.73
CA LEU A 100 1.13 2.11 8.84
C LEU A 100 0.84 0.63 9.12
N ILE A 101 1.44 -0.30 8.34
CA ILE A 101 1.24 -1.74 8.52
C ILE A 101 1.78 -2.24 9.86
N GLU A 102 2.99 -1.82 10.26
CA GLU A 102 3.55 -2.20 11.56
C GLU A 102 2.67 -1.69 12.73
N PRO A 103 2.29 -0.40 12.79
CA PRO A 103 1.31 0.08 13.76
C PRO A 103 -0.02 -0.68 13.76
N LEU A 104 -0.55 -1.03 12.58
CA LEU A 104 -1.78 -1.81 12.44
C LEU A 104 -1.65 -3.20 13.06
N ILE A 105 -0.52 -3.89 12.82
CA ILE A 105 -0.23 -5.20 13.43
C ILE A 105 -0.15 -5.05 14.96
N CYS A 106 0.62 -4.08 15.46
CA CYS A 106 0.76 -3.83 16.89
C CYS A 106 -0.59 -3.54 17.57
N TYR A 107 -1.43 -2.69 16.95
CA TYR A 107 -2.77 -2.38 17.43
C TYR A 107 -3.63 -3.65 17.55
N ASN A 108 -3.62 -4.50 16.52
CA ASN A 108 -4.43 -5.71 16.50
C ASN A 108 -4.02 -6.73 17.58
N TYR A 109 -2.72 -6.94 17.79
CA TYR A 109 -2.27 -7.82 18.89
C TYR A 109 -2.61 -7.26 20.26
N LYS A 110 -2.49 -5.94 20.46
CA LYS A 110 -2.87 -5.35 21.75
C LYS A 110 -4.34 -5.54 22.07
N HIS A 111 -5.24 -5.28 21.11
CA HIS A 111 -6.68 -5.24 21.37
C HIS A 111 -7.39 -6.59 21.16
N TYR A 112 -6.88 -7.43 20.26
CA TYR A 112 -7.55 -8.66 19.83
C TYR A 112 -6.66 -9.91 19.97
N ASN A 113 -5.42 -9.75 20.46
CA ASN A 113 -4.44 -10.83 20.60
C ASN A 113 -4.24 -11.67 19.33
N SER A 114 -4.49 -11.07 18.17
CA SER A 114 -4.42 -11.73 16.86
C SER A 114 -4.44 -10.71 15.74
N PHE A 115 -3.85 -11.06 14.59
CA PHE A 115 -3.95 -10.29 13.35
C PHE A 115 -4.71 -11.08 12.29
N ASN A 116 -5.99 -10.74 12.08
CA ASN A 116 -6.91 -11.48 11.19
C ASN A 116 -7.21 -10.77 9.87
N ILE A 117 -6.47 -9.72 9.54
CA ILE A 117 -6.68 -8.94 8.30
C ILE A 117 -6.14 -9.76 7.12
N LYS A 118 -7.05 -10.22 6.26
CA LYS A 118 -6.73 -11.06 5.09
C LYS A 118 -6.35 -10.27 3.84
N SER A 119 -6.53 -8.95 3.87
CA SER A 119 -6.26 -8.10 2.70
C SER A 119 -5.80 -6.71 3.12
N ILE A 120 -4.65 -6.28 2.60
CA ILE A 120 -4.07 -4.95 2.72
C ILE A 120 -3.98 -4.36 1.30
N PRO A 121 -4.93 -3.50 0.89
CA PRO A 121 -4.98 -2.97 -0.47
C PRO A 121 -3.70 -2.24 -0.90
N ALA A 122 -2.98 -1.62 0.03
CA ALA A 122 -1.70 -0.97 -0.26
C ALA A 122 -0.63 -1.94 -0.76
N ILE A 123 -0.61 -3.18 -0.27
CA ILE A 123 0.28 -4.23 -0.77
C ILE A 123 -0.19 -4.65 -2.16
N TYR A 124 -1.43 -5.15 -2.27
CA TYR A 124 -1.93 -5.70 -3.54
C TYR A 124 -1.91 -4.68 -4.69
N LYS A 125 -2.48 -3.49 -4.48
CA LYS A 125 -2.53 -2.44 -5.51
C LYS A 125 -1.16 -1.79 -5.73
N GLY A 126 -0.37 -1.61 -4.67
CA GLY A 126 0.99 -1.10 -4.76
C GLY A 126 1.86 -1.99 -5.64
N LEU A 127 1.87 -3.31 -5.39
CA LEU A 127 2.58 -4.29 -6.20
C LEU A 127 2.19 -4.23 -7.69
N ILE A 128 0.89 -4.11 -7.98
CA ILE A 128 0.40 -3.95 -9.35
C ILE A 128 0.89 -2.66 -10.01
N TYR A 129 0.67 -1.51 -9.39
CA TYR A 129 0.90 -0.25 -10.08
C TYR A 129 2.36 0.20 -10.03
N PHE A 130 3.13 -0.14 -8.99
CA PHE A 130 4.58 0.08 -8.97
C PHE A 130 5.29 -0.79 -10.01
N SER A 131 4.83 -2.03 -10.24
CA SER A 131 5.46 -2.93 -11.23
C SER A 131 5.28 -2.43 -12.65
N VAL A 132 4.07 -2.06 -13.09
CA VAL A 132 3.87 -1.51 -14.45
C VAL A 132 4.51 -0.13 -14.63
N ASN A 133 4.66 0.65 -13.56
CA ASN A 133 5.41 1.91 -13.61
C ASN A 133 6.94 1.70 -13.60
N GLY A 134 7.43 0.52 -13.26
CA GLY A 134 8.86 0.21 -13.19
C GLY A 134 9.54 0.74 -11.93
N ILE A 135 8.79 1.06 -10.87
CA ILE A 135 9.28 1.64 -9.62
C ILE A 135 9.80 0.52 -8.70
N LYS A 136 10.93 -0.07 -9.09
CA LYS A 136 11.53 -1.25 -8.41
C LYS A 136 11.85 -1.01 -6.93
N SER A 137 12.22 0.21 -6.56
CA SER A 137 12.52 0.57 -5.16
C SER A 137 11.30 0.39 -4.25
N GLN A 138 10.10 0.74 -4.71
CA GLN A 138 8.88 0.56 -3.93
C GLN A 138 8.44 -0.91 -3.89
N LEU A 139 8.65 -1.68 -4.97
CA LEU A 139 8.46 -3.14 -4.91
C LEU A 139 9.36 -3.78 -3.86
N LYS A 140 10.63 -3.36 -3.79
CA LYS A 140 11.57 -3.83 -2.76
C LYS A 140 11.13 -3.44 -1.35
N ASN A 141 10.65 -2.20 -1.14
CA ASN A 141 10.12 -1.78 0.15
C ASN A 141 8.95 -2.68 0.61
N ILE A 142 8.04 -3.05 -0.31
CA ILE A 142 6.94 -3.97 0.00
C ILE A 142 7.47 -5.37 0.30
N ALA A 143 8.41 -5.87 -0.51
CA ALA A 143 9.05 -7.18 -0.29
C ALA A 143 9.70 -7.26 1.10
N ASP A 144 10.49 -6.25 1.47
CA ASP A 144 11.18 -6.18 2.76
C ASP A 144 10.17 -6.21 3.93
N ILE A 145 9.01 -5.56 3.79
CA ILE A 145 7.95 -5.58 4.82
C ILE A 145 7.22 -6.92 4.87
N VAL A 146 6.89 -7.51 3.72
CA VAL A 146 6.26 -8.83 3.61
C VAL A 146 7.15 -9.93 4.16
N ASP A 147 8.46 -9.85 3.94
CA ASP A 147 9.42 -10.82 4.45
C ASP A 147 9.67 -10.67 5.95
N PHE A 148 9.55 -9.45 6.47
CA PHE A 148 9.82 -9.15 7.88
C PHE A 148 8.69 -9.56 8.82
N PHE A 149 7.43 -9.38 8.43
CA PHE A 149 6.26 -9.72 9.28
C PHE A 149 5.69 -11.09 8.91
N ASP A 150 5.60 -12.00 9.89
CA ASP A 150 5.04 -13.34 9.70
C ASP A 150 3.59 -13.28 9.22
N GLU A 151 2.82 -12.30 9.72
CA GLU A 151 1.43 -12.02 9.35
C GLU A 151 1.26 -11.79 7.85
N LEU A 152 2.29 -11.31 7.17
CA LEU A 152 2.21 -10.88 5.77
C LEU A 152 2.78 -11.90 4.78
N LYS A 153 3.35 -13.02 5.26
CA LYS A 153 4.02 -14.01 4.40
C LYS A 153 3.12 -14.60 3.32
N PHE A 154 1.80 -14.55 3.48
CA PHE A 154 0.85 -14.97 2.46
C PHE A 154 0.91 -14.11 1.18
N TYR A 155 1.54 -12.93 1.21
CA TYR A 155 1.79 -12.06 0.05
C TYR A 155 3.06 -12.41 -0.74
N LYS A 156 3.88 -13.37 -0.32
CA LYS A 156 5.17 -13.65 -0.98
C LYS A 156 5.02 -13.94 -2.49
N SER A 157 4.04 -14.74 -2.88
CA SER A 157 3.75 -15.02 -4.29
C SER A 157 3.34 -13.77 -5.07
N ASP A 158 2.58 -12.85 -4.44
CA ASP A 158 2.18 -11.60 -5.07
C ASP A 158 3.39 -10.67 -5.30
N VAL A 159 4.35 -10.67 -4.38
CA VAL A 159 5.63 -9.94 -4.52
C VAL A 159 6.43 -10.48 -5.69
N GLU A 160 6.59 -11.80 -5.78
CA GLU A 160 7.28 -12.47 -6.90
C GLU A 160 6.62 -12.13 -8.25
N GLU A 161 5.30 -12.27 -8.33
CA GLU A 161 4.51 -11.92 -9.51
C GLU A 161 4.69 -10.44 -9.89
N ALA A 162 4.82 -9.53 -8.92
CA ALA A 162 5.05 -8.11 -9.20
C ALA A 162 6.42 -7.84 -9.84
N PHE A 163 7.47 -8.53 -9.41
CA PHE A 163 8.79 -8.43 -10.05
C PHE A 163 8.79 -9.01 -11.47
N GLU A 164 8.07 -10.12 -11.68
CA GLU A 164 7.84 -10.67 -13.02
C GLU A 164 7.07 -9.68 -13.90
N ARG A 165 6.00 -9.08 -13.37
CA ARG A 165 5.21 -8.05 -14.06
C ARG A 165 6.07 -6.83 -14.44
N ALA A 166 6.99 -6.43 -13.58
CA ALA A 166 7.92 -5.33 -13.87
C ALA A 166 8.83 -5.65 -15.06
N LYS A 167 9.35 -6.88 -15.15
CA LYS A 167 10.14 -7.34 -16.31
C LYS A 167 9.26 -7.39 -17.57
N LEU A 168 8.09 -8.01 -17.46
CA LEU A 168 7.16 -8.19 -18.58
C LEU A 168 6.67 -6.85 -19.15
N SER A 169 6.28 -5.91 -18.29
CA SER A 169 5.86 -4.56 -18.72
C SER A 169 6.97 -3.80 -19.44
N SER A 170 8.23 -3.94 -18.98
CA SER A 170 9.39 -3.37 -19.68
C SER A 170 9.59 -3.99 -21.06
N ASN A 171 9.45 -5.32 -21.18
CA ASN A 171 9.59 -6.02 -22.44
C ASN A 171 8.48 -5.62 -23.43
N ILE A 172 7.22 -5.58 -22.98
CA ILE A 172 6.08 -5.10 -23.80
C ILE A 172 6.34 -3.69 -24.32
N TYR A 173 6.74 -2.77 -23.43
CA TYR A 173 7.02 -1.39 -23.81
C TYR A 173 8.14 -1.30 -24.85
N ASN A 174 9.24 -2.03 -24.64
CA ASN A 174 10.38 -2.05 -25.56
C ASN A 174 10.02 -2.66 -26.92
N THR A 175 9.23 -3.73 -26.95
CA THR A 175 8.72 -4.33 -28.20
C THR A 175 7.95 -3.30 -29.02
N ILE A 176 7.01 -2.57 -28.41
CA ILE A 176 6.19 -1.56 -29.09
C ILE A 176 7.06 -0.36 -29.50
N LYS A 177 8.02 0.03 -28.67
CA LYS A 177 8.97 1.12 -28.99
C LYS A 177 9.80 0.81 -30.24
N ILE A 178 10.25 -0.44 -30.41
CA ILE A 178 11.09 -0.87 -31.53
C ILE A 178 10.25 -1.14 -32.78
N LYS A 179 9.12 -1.83 -32.63
CA LYS A 179 8.31 -2.32 -33.76
C LYS A 179 7.16 -1.39 -34.16
N GLY A 180 6.93 -0.32 -33.40
CA GLY A 180 5.75 0.54 -33.55
C GLY A 180 4.47 -0.16 -33.06
N ASN A 181 3.33 0.23 -33.62
CA ASN A 181 2.03 -0.32 -33.26
C ASN A 181 2.03 -1.86 -33.34
N PHE A 182 1.78 -2.52 -32.20
CA PHE A 182 1.96 -3.98 -32.10
C PHE A 182 0.64 -4.70 -31.84
N GLN A 183 0.39 -5.78 -32.58
CA GLN A 183 -0.82 -6.58 -32.43
C GLN A 183 -0.82 -7.33 -31.09
N GLN A 184 -1.83 -7.08 -30.24
CA GLN A 184 -1.88 -7.64 -28.88
C GLN A 184 -1.83 -9.18 -28.87
N SER A 185 -2.49 -9.85 -29.82
CA SER A 185 -2.51 -11.32 -29.91
C SER A 185 -1.16 -11.93 -30.27
N LYS A 186 -0.22 -11.14 -30.81
CA LYS A 186 1.14 -11.60 -31.14
C LYS A 186 2.13 -11.45 -29.99
N LEU A 187 1.77 -10.76 -28.90
CA LEU A 187 2.66 -10.53 -27.77
C LEU A 187 3.16 -11.84 -27.16
N LYS A 188 2.30 -12.86 -27.06
CA LYS A 188 2.68 -14.17 -26.50
C LYS A 188 3.91 -14.76 -27.22
N LYS A 189 3.85 -14.80 -28.55
CA LYS A 189 4.92 -15.34 -29.40
C LYS A 189 6.16 -14.44 -29.40
N GLU A 190 5.95 -13.13 -29.40
CA GLU A 190 7.02 -12.14 -29.46
C GLU A 190 7.86 -12.08 -28.18
N LEU A 191 7.20 -12.23 -27.04
CA LEU A 191 7.84 -12.14 -25.72
C LEU A 191 8.34 -13.50 -25.20
N ASP A 192 8.12 -14.57 -25.96
CA ASP A 192 8.36 -15.95 -25.56
C ASP A 192 7.81 -16.24 -24.14
N PHE A 193 6.57 -15.79 -23.89
CA PHE A 193 5.97 -15.80 -22.56
C PHE A 193 4.64 -16.53 -22.56
N ASP A 194 4.56 -17.64 -21.83
CA ASP A 194 3.47 -18.60 -22.05
C ASP A 194 2.11 -18.22 -21.48
N ASN A 195 2.12 -17.45 -20.39
CA ASN A 195 0.91 -17.09 -19.66
C ASN A 195 0.23 -15.85 -20.28
N GLY A 196 -0.60 -16.10 -21.30
CA GLY A 196 -1.36 -15.05 -22.01
C GLY A 196 -2.33 -14.26 -21.12
N ARG A 197 -2.83 -14.85 -20.02
CA ARG A 197 -3.70 -14.14 -19.06
C ARG A 197 -2.91 -13.06 -18.32
N PHE A 198 -1.70 -13.38 -17.89
CA PHE A 198 -0.80 -12.46 -17.22
C PHE A 198 -0.31 -11.34 -18.16
N ILE A 199 -0.05 -11.65 -19.43
CA ILE A 199 0.21 -10.62 -20.46
C ILE A 199 -1.00 -9.67 -20.58
N SER A 200 -2.21 -10.22 -20.73
CA SER A 200 -3.42 -9.42 -20.92
C SER A 200 -3.72 -8.52 -19.72
N SER A 201 -3.57 -9.03 -18.48
CA SER A 201 -3.75 -8.22 -17.27
C SER A 201 -2.67 -7.14 -17.15
N THR A 202 -1.41 -7.46 -17.45
CA THR A 202 -0.30 -6.50 -17.46
C THR A 202 -0.56 -5.37 -18.45
N VAL A 203 -0.96 -5.69 -19.68
CA VAL A 203 -1.37 -4.69 -20.70
C VAL A 203 -2.54 -3.85 -20.19
N GLY A 204 -3.54 -4.47 -19.56
CA GLY A 204 -4.67 -3.76 -18.96
C GLY A 204 -4.23 -2.72 -17.93
N TYR A 205 -3.30 -3.08 -17.04
CA TYR A 205 -2.74 -2.13 -16.07
C TYR A 205 -1.86 -1.07 -16.72
N MET A 206 -1.05 -1.42 -17.73
CA MET A 206 -0.26 -0.45 -18.50
C MET A 206 -1.14 0.61 -19.18
N ILE A 207 -2.34 0.23 -19.64
CA ILE A 207 -3.32 1.18 -20.18
C ILE A 207 -3.91 2.05 -19.08
N LYS A 208 -4.27 1.48 -17.93
CA LYS A 208 -4.79 2.25 -16.79
C LYS A 208 -3.83 3.33 -16.29
N VAL A 209 -2.51 3.06 -16.37
CA VAL A 209 -1.46 4.00 -15.99
C VAL A 209 -0.97 4.85 -17.16
N ASP A 210 -1.73 4.90 -18.26
CA ASP A 210 -1.44 5.74 -19.43
C ASP A 210 -0.08 5.48 -20.10
N LYS A 211 0.51 4.29 -19.94
CA LYS A 211 1.73 3.89 -20.67
C LYS A 211 1.45 3.38 -22.07
N LEU A 212 0.26 2.81 -22.27
CA LEU A 212 -0.19 2.26 -23.53
C LEU A 212 -1.62 2.70 -23.80
N GLU A 213 -2.01 2.65 -25.06
CA GLU A 213 -3.40 2.76 -25.49
C GLU A 213 -3.72 1.70 -26.54
N LYS A 214 -5.01 1.37 -26.67
CA LYS A 214 -5.51 0.40 -27.65
C LYS A 214 -6.05 1.12 -28.87
N CYS A 215 -5.64 0.67 -30.04
CA CYS A 215 -6.30 1.02 -31.30
C CYS A 215 -6.87 -0.26 -31.96
N LYS A 216 -8.06 -0.15 -32.55
CA LYS A 216 -8.65 -1.23 -33.33
C LYS A 216 -8.54 -0.89 -34.81
N ILE A 217 -8.00 -1.83 -35.58
CA ILE A 217 -8.01 -1.78 -37.05
C ILE A 217 -8.77 -3.03 -37.46
N GLU A 218 -9.96 -2.83 -38.04
CA GLU A 218 -10.93 -3.88 -38.32
C GLU A 218 -11.24 -4.74 -37.08
N LYS A 219 -10.94 -6.05 -37.12
CA LYS A 219 -11.14 -7.00 -36.02
C LYS A 219 -9.90 -7.17 -35.13
N THR A 220 -8.81 -6.45 -35.42
CA THR A 220 -7.53 -6.62 -34.76
C THR A 220 -7.26 -5.49 -33.76
N THR A 221 -6.85 -5.86 -32.54
CA THR A 221 -6.43 -4.90 -31.51
C THR A 221 -4.91 -4.73 -31.55
N PHE A 222 -4.48 -3.48 -31.70
CA PHE A 222 -3.11 -3.04 -31.64
C PHE A 222 -2.87 -2.22 -30.37
N LEU A 223 -1.63 -2.25 -29.90
CA LEU A 223 -1.13 -1.46 -28.79
C LEU A 223 -0.15 -0.42 -29.33
N LYS A 224 -0.26 0.80 -28.83
CA LYS A 224 0.69 1.88 -29.08
C LYS A 224 1.11 2.52 -27.76
N ILE A 225 2.32 3.07 -27.73
CA ILE A 225 2.78 3.90 -26.61
C ILE A 225 2.01 5.22 -26.67
N LYS A 226 1.57 5.68 -25.51
CA LYS A 226 0.89 6.96 -25.34
C LYS A 226 1.90 8.09 -25.18
#